data_AF-A0A6J4PZX2-F1
#
_entry.id   AF-A0A6J4PZX2-F1
#
_cell.length_a   1.000
_cell.length_b   1.000
_cell.length_c   1.000
_cell.angle_alpha   90.00
_cell.angle_beta   90.00
_cell.angle_gamma   90.00
#
_symmetry.space_group_name_H-M   'P 1'
#
loop_
_entity.id
_entity.type
_entity.pdbx_description
1 polymer ?
#
loop_
_entity_poly.entity_id
_entity_poly.type
_entity_poly.pdbx_seq_one_letter_code
_entity_poly.pdbx_strand_id
1 'polypeptide(L)' 'MGVVQEEWCLNPTEKLALWGAAHAAARDADRAVARQGGKQSGELRQRAELLRERADRLHREVYTELGSKSERAARS' A
#
# COMPACT_ATOMS: atom_id res chain seq x y z
N MET A 1 13.27 25.00 -18.29
CA MET A 1 13.62 23.92 -17.35
C MET A 1 12.38 23.07 -17.16
N GLY A 2 12.33 21.92 -17.84
CA GLY A 2 11.18 21.02 -17.76
C GLY A 2 11.17 20.32 -16.41
N VAL A 3 10.08 20.49 -15.65
CA VAL A 3 9.76 19.63 -14.52
C VAL A 3 9.51 18.24 -15.07
N VAL A 4 10.53 17.40 -15.03
CA VAL A 4 10.38 15.97 -15.25
C VAL A 4 9.55 15.48 -14.08
N GLN A 5 8.25 15.32 -14.30
CA GLN A 5 7.44 14.45 -13.46
C GLN A 5 8.00 13.05 -13.68
N GLU A 6 9.04 12.70 -12.92
CA GLU A 6 9.40 11.32 -12.67
C GLU A 6 8.17 10.72 -11.98
N GLU A 7 7.28 10.16 -12.80
CA GLU A 7 6.37 9.13 -12.37
C GLU A 7 7.29 8.00 -11.91
N TRP A 8 7.56 7.94 -10.60
CA TRP A 8 8.39 6.91 -9.99
C TRP A 8 7.72 5.59 -10.33
N CYS A 9 8.17 4.96 -11.41
CA CYS A 9 7.73 3.66 -11.87
C CYS A 9 8.37 2.65 -10.92
N LEU A 10 7.83 2.61 -9.70
CA LEU A 10 8.28 1.76 -8.61
C LEU A 10 8.27 0.33 -9.14
N ASN A 11 9.41 -0.34 -9.04
CA ASN A 11 9.49 -1.73 -9.44
C ASN A 11 8.62 -2.60 -8.48
N PRO A 12 8.22 -3.81 -8.88
CA PRO A 12 7.32 -4.64 -8.07
C PRO A 12 7.83 -4.90 -6.64
N THR A 13 9.15 -4.99 -6.47
CA THR A 13 9.79 -5.17 -5.16
C THR A 13 9.65 -3.94 -4.26
N GLU A 14 9.80 -2.74 -4.81
CA GLU A 14 9.58 -1.48 -4.10
C GLU A 14 8.10 -1.31 -3.72
N LYS A 15 7.18 -1.66 -4.62
CA LYS A 15 5.74 -1.68 -4.32
C LYS A 15 5.40 -2.67 -3.20
N LEU A 16 6.03 -3.85 -3.17
CA LEU A 16 5.88 -4.81 -2.07
C LEU A 16 6.45 -4.29 -0.74
N ALA A 17 7.59 -3.61 -0.76
CA ALA A 17 8.16 -3.00 0.43
C ALA A 17 7.25 -1.90 0.98
N LEU A 18 6.71 -1.04 0.11
CA LEU A 18 5.75 0.00 0.46
C LEU A 18 4.43 -0.58 0.99
N TRP A 19 3.95 -1.67 0.37
CA TRP A 19 2.79 -2.42 0.86
C TRP A 19 3.02 -2.95 2.28
N GLY A 20 4.17 -3.60 2.53
CA GLY A 20 4.54 -4.12 3.85
C GLY A 20 4.62 -3.02 4.91
N ALA A 21 5.24 -1.88 4.58
CA ALA A 21 5.35 -0.73 5.47
C ALA A 21 3.96 -0.13 5.81
N ALA A 22 3.11 0.08 4.80
CA ALA A 22 1.75 0.59 4.98
C ALA A 22 0.90 -0.37 5.83
N HIS A 23 1.02 -1.68 5.59
CA HIS A 23 0.30 -2.71 6.33
C HIS A 23 0.76 -2.80 7.80
N ALA A 24 2.06 -2.70 8.06
CA ALA A 24 2.60 -2.65 9.42
C ALA A 24 2.11 -1.41 10.18
N ALA A 25 2.15 -0.23 9.53
CA ALA A 25 1.67 1.02 10.11
C ALA A 25 0.16 0.98 10.42
N ALA A 26 -0.65 0.36 9.55
CA ALA A 26 -2.07 0.16 9.80
C ALA A 26 -2.33 -0.73 11.03
N ARG A 27 -1.55 -1.80 11.20
CA ARG A 27 -1.64 -2.68 12.39
C ARG A 27 -1.20 -1.98 13.67
N ASP A 28 -0.19 -1.14 13.60
CA ASP A 28 0.27 -0.36 14.76
C ASP A 28 -0.79 0.66 15.20
N ALA A 29 -1.40 1.36 14.24
CA ALA A 29 -2.53 2.25 14.50
C ALA A 29 -3.74 1.51 15.11
N ASP A 30 -4.06 0.31 14.62
CA ASP A 30 -5.14 -0.54 15.16
C ASP A 30 -4.85 -0.97 16.61
N ARG A 31 -3.60 -1.36 16.91
CA ARG A 31 -3.15 -1.65 18.27
C ARG A 31 -3.20 -0.43 19.18
N ALA A 32 -2.84 0.76 18.68
CA ALA A 32 -2.93 2.00 19.44
C ALA A 32 -4.38 2.35 19.77
N VAL A 33 -5.31 2.17 18.82
CA VAL A 33 -6.75 2.32 19.03
C VAL A 33 -7.25 1.37 20.11
N ALA A 34 -6.88 0.09 20.03
CA ALA A 34 -7.28 -0.94 21.00
C ALA A 34 -6.76 -0.67 22.42
N ARG A 35 -5.61 0.02 22.55
CA ARG A 35 -5.01 0.36 23.85
C ARG A 35 -5.52 1.66 24.46
N GLN A 36 -5.83 2.67 23.65
CA GLN A 36 -6.13 4.02 24.17
C GLN A 36 -7.63 4.32 24.37
N GLY A 37 -8.54 3.69 23.61
CA GLY A 37 -10.00 3.81 23.75
C GLY A 37 -10.57 5.23 23.98
N GLY A 38 -11.11 5.88 22.95
CA GLY A 38 -11.80 7.18 23.12
C GLY A 38 -11.86 8.03 21.86
N LYS A 39 -12.06 9.35 21.98
CA LYS A 39 -12.14 10.30 20.84
C LYS A 39 -10.91 10.27 19.92
N GLN A 40 -9.71 9.97 20.45
CA GLN A 40 -8.49 9.77 19.66
C GLN A 40 -8.52 8.52 18.77
N SER A 41 -9.43 7.58 19.04
CA SER A 41 -9.65 6.41 18.18
C SER A 41 -10.21 6.79 16.81
N GLY A 42 -10.88 7.93 16.65
CA GLY A 42 -11.46 8.36 15.37
C GLY A 42 -10.40 8.71 14.32
N GLU A 43 -9.43 9.55 14.70
CA GLU A 43 -8.34 9.98 13.80
C GLU A 43 -7.38 8.83 13.49
N LEU A 44 -7.04 8.01 14.49
CA LEU A 44 -6.22 6.82 14.29
C LEU A 44 -6.92 5.78 13.40
N ARG A 45 -8.25 5.66 13.50
CA ARG A 45 -9.05 4.77 12.64
C ARG A 45 -9.11 5.27 11.19
N GLN A 46 -9.33 6.56 10.96
CA GLN A 46 -9.23 7.15 9.61
C GLN A 46 -7.83 6.94 9.02
N ARG A 47 -6.78 7.14 9.82
CA ARG A 47 -5.40 6.93 9.36
C ARG A 47 -5.13 5.47 9.00
N ALA A 48 -5.63 4.52 9.79
CA ALA A 48 -5.54 3.10 9.49
C ALA A 48 -6.31 2.72 8.21
N GLU A 49 -7.47 3.33 7.97
CA GLU A 49 -8.27 3.12 6.76
C GLU A 49 -7.54 3.61 5.50
N LEU A 50 -7.02 4.84 5.51
CA LEU A 50 -6.24 5.39 4.39
C LEU A 50 -4.98 4.56 4.09
N LEU A 51 -4.31 4.05 5.13
CA LEU A 51 -3.15 3.17 4.97
C LEU A 51 -3.54 1.81 4.38
N ARG A 52 -4.69 1.25 4.77
CA ARG A 52 -5.24 0.02 4.18
C ARG A 52 -5.59 0.23 2.71
N GLU A 53 -6.30 1.29 2.36
CA GLU A 53 -6.64 1.59 0.96
C GLU A 53 -5.40 1.75 0.08
N ARG A 54 -4.36 2.42 0.60
CA ARG A 54 -3.08 2.54 -0.10
C ARG A 54 -2.39 1.18 -0.26
N ALA A 55 -2.42 0.34 0.76
CA ALA A 55 -1.90 -1.02 0.69
C ALA A 55 -2.68 -1.86 -0.33
N ASP A 56 -4.02 -1.82 -0.32
CA ASP A 56 -4.87 -2.55 -1.28
C ASP A 56 -4.61 -2.12 -2.72
N ARG A 57 -4.40 -0.83 -2.97
CA ARG A 57 -4.02 -0.31 -4.28
C ARG A 57 -2.67 -0.87 -4.74
N LEU A 58 -1.64 -0.76 -3.89
CA LEU A 58 -0.31 -1.30 -4.20
C LEU A 58 -0.35 -2.81 -4.43
N HIS A 59 -1.15 -3.54 -3.63
CA HIS A 59 -1.32 -4.97 -3.79
C HIS A 59 -1.98 -5.34 -5.13
N ARG A 60 -3.05 -4.63 -5.53
CA ARG A 60 -3.67 -4.82 -6.85
C ARG A 60 -2.70 -4.52 -7.98
N GLU A 61 -1.97 -3.40 -7.91
CA GLU A 61 -0.99 -3.04 -8.94
C GLU A 61 0.08 -4.11 -9.09
N VAL A 62 0.69 -4.55 -8.00
CA VAL A 62 1.70 -5.63 -8.01
C VAL A 62 1.11 -6.92 -8.58
N TYR A 63 -0.10 -7.31 -8.16
CA TYR A 63 -0.72 -8.55 -8.61
C TYR A 63 -1.12 -8.50 -10.08
N THR A 64 -1.62 -7.36 -10.58
CA THR A 64 -1.93 -7.16 -12.00
C THR A 64 -0.66 -7.18 -12.84
N GLU A 65 0.43 -6.54 -12.39
CA GLU A 65 1.71 -6.54 -13.12
C GLU A 65 2.36 -7.93 -13.16
N LEU A 66 2.34 -8.66 -12.05
CA LEU A 66 2.88 -10.02 -11.98
C LEU A 66 1.99 -11.05 -12.70
N GLY A 67 0.66 -10.91 -12.59
CA GLY A 67 -0.32 -11.73 -13.31
C GLY A 67 -0.22 -11.55 -14.82
N SER A 68 -0.17 -10.29 -15.29
CA SER A 68 -0.01 -9.97 -16.71
C SER A 68 1.32 -10.46 -17.28
N LYS A 69 2.40 -10.44 -16.49
CA LYS A 69 3.69 -11.05 -16.89
C LYS A 69 3.59 -12.57 -17.04
N SER A 70 2.85 -13.24 -16.16
CA SER A 70 2.66 -14.69 -16.23
C SER A 70 1.81 -15.11 -17.44
N GLU A 71 0.75 -14.37 -17.76
CA GLU A 71 -0.06 -14.64 -18.96
C GLU A 71 0.69 -14.39 -20.27
N ARG A 72 1.55 -13.36 -20.32
CA ARG A 72 2.38 -13.07 -21.50
C ARG A 72 3.48 -14.12 -21.70
N ALA A 73 4.05 -14.66 -20.62
CA ALA A 73 4.99 -15.77 -20.67
C ALA A 73 4.34 -17.09 -21.11
N ALA A 74 3.07 -17.32 -20.76
CA ALA A 74 2.34 -18.53 -21.17
C ALA A 74 1.87 -18.53 -22.65
N ARG A 75 1.94 -17.38 -23.34
CA ARG A 75 1.58 -17.22 -24.76
C ARG A 75 2.78 -17.10 -25.71
N SER A 76 4.01 -17.16 -25.20
CA SER A 76 5.25 -17.03 -25.99
C SER A 76 5.91 -18.38 -26.23
#